data_AF-A0ABD1IVA9-F1
#
_entry.id   AF-A0ABD1IVA9-F1
#
_cell.length_a   1.000
_cell.length_b   1.000
_cell.length_c   1.000
_cell.angle_alpha   90.00
_cell.angle_beta   90.00
_cell.angle_gamma   90.00
#
_symmetry.space_group_name_H-M   'P 1'
#
loop_
_entity.id
_entity.type
_entity.pdbx_description
1 polymer ?
#
loop_
_entity_poly.entity_id
_entity_poly.type
_entity_poly.pdbx_seq_one_letter_code
_entity_poly.pdbx_strand_id
1 'polypeptide(L)' 'MRVKLQVASHVDLDDPDVQAAFLQQIGQRLKDKGLPADAKLTWRKQPDGKVFQEEKNGKKRKKRDEL' A
#
# COMPACT_ATOMS: atom_id res chain seq x y z
N MET A 1 -12.01 -5.16 5.44
CA MET A 1 -11.11 -4.24 6.19
C MET A 1 -10.03 -3.75 5.23
N ARG A 2 -9.75 -2.44 5.18
CA ARG A 2 -8.68 -1.87 4.34
C ARG A 2 -7.64 -1.24 5.25
N VAL A 3 -6.37 -1.56 5.06
CA VAL A 3 -5.26 -0.98 5.83
C VAL A 3 -4.64 0.11 4.97
N LYS A 4 -4.42 1.29 5.55
CA LYS A 4 -3.64 2.36 4.93
C LYS A 4 -2.27 2.40 5.59
N LEU A 5 -1.24 2.57 4.77
CA LEU A 5 0.13 2.69 5.21
C LEU A 5 0.61 4.10 4.85
N GLN A 6 1.26 4.78 5.79
CA GLN A 6 1.90 6.05 5.56
C GLN A 6 3.40 5.84 5.61
N VAL A 7 4.09 6.17 4.52
CA VAL A 7 5.54 6.02 4.39
C VAL A 7 6.15 7.41 4.48
N ALA A 8 7.16 7.60 5.33
CA ALA A 8 7.80 8.89 5.54
C ALA A 8 8.77 9.28 4.42
N SER A 9 9.21 8.31 3.61
CA SER A 9 10.26 8.46 2.60
C SER A 9 9.82 7.89 1.26
N HIS A 10 10.46 8.33 0.18
CA HIS A 10 10.32 7.69 -1.13
C HIS A 10 10.84 6.26 -1.01
N VAL A 11 9.94 5.30 -1.14
CA VAL A 11 10.22 3.87 -1.03
C VAL A 11 9.64 3.19 -2.25
N ASP A 12 10.43 2.34 -2.90
CA ASP A 12 10.01 1.57 -4.05
C ASP A 12 9.04 0.47 -3.64
N LEU A 13 7.74 0.76 -3.74
CA LEU A 13 6.67 -0.17 -3.38
C LEU A 13 6.50 -1.33 -4.38
N ASP A 14 7.20 -1.28 -5.51
CA ASP A 14 7.26 -2.36 -6.50
C ASP A 14 8.37 -3.38 -6.18
N ASP A 15 9.30 -3.04 -5.29
CA ASP A 15 10.40 -3.93 -4.92
C ASP A 15 9.89 -5.10 -4.04
N PRO A 16 10.15 -6.36 -4.43
CA PRO A 16 9.62 -7.52 -3.72
C PRO A 16 10.12 -7.62 -2.27
N ASP A 17 11.32 -7.14 -1.98
CA ASP A 17 11.92 -7.16 -0.64
C ASP A 17 11.22 -6.14 0.27
N VAL A 18 10.96 -4.94 -0.27
CA VAL A 18 10.19 -3.88 0.38
C VAL A 18 8.76 -4.35 0.68
N GLN A 19 8.12 -5.00 -0.30
CA GLN A 19 6.77 -5.57 -0.13
C GLN A 19 6.74 -6.63 0.98
N ALA A 20 7.75 -7.49 1.06
CA ALA A 20 7.83 -8.51 2.11
C ALA A 20 7.99 -7.86 3.50
N ALA A 21 8.89 -6.87 3.62
CA ALA A 21 9.12 -6.13 4.87
C ALA A 21 7.85 -5.42 5.36
N PHE A 22 7.13 -4.73 4.47
CA PHE A 22 5.86 -4.08 4.85
C PHE A 22 4.78 -5.08 5.26
N LEU A 23 4.68 -6.22 4.58
CA LEU A 23 3.68 -7.23 4.90
C LEU A 23 3.91 -7.81 6.29
N GLN A 24 5.17 -8.06 6.66
CA GLN A 24 5.55 -8.46 8.01
C GLN A 24 5.21 -7.38 9.04
N GLN A 25 5.58 -6.12 8.75
CA GLN A 25 5.35 -5.01 9.68
C GLN A 25 3.86 -4.76 9.94
N ILE A 26 3.03 -4.79 8.88
CA ILE A 26 1.57 -4.69 8.97
C ILE A 26 1.01 -5.91 9.71
N GLY A 27 1.48 -7.12 9.40
CA GLY A 27 1.06 -8.34 10.09
C GLY A 27 1.31 -8.26 11.59
N GLN A 28 2.48 -7.76 12.01
CA GLN A 28 2.83 -7.59 13.42
C GLN A 28 1.95 -6.54 14.11
N ARG A 29 1.73 -5.38 13.48
CA ARG A 29 0.81 -4.34 13.99
C ARG A 29 -0.64 -4.81 14.09
N LEU A 30 -1.08 -5.64 13.14
CA LEU A 30 -2.42 -6.20 13.18
C LEU A 30 -2.55 -7.26 14.28
N LYS A 31 -1.55 -8.11 14.47
CA LYS A 31 -1.51 -9.08 15.60
C LYS A 31 -1.60 -8.36 16.94
N ASP A 32 -0.84 -7.29 17.12
CA ASP A 32 -0.89 -6.42 18.31
C ASP A 32 -2.28 -5.81 18.53
N LYS A 33 -3.00 -5.49 17.44
CA LYS A 33 -4.39 -4.99 17.48
C LYS A 33 -5.46 -6.09 17.60
N GLY A 34 -5.07 -7.36 17.76
CA GLY A 34 -6.00 -8.48 17.95
C GLY A 34 -6.29 -9.33 16.71
N LEU A 35 -5.47 -9.22 15.65
CA LEU A 35 -5.53 -10.17 14.53
C LEU A 35 -5.01 -11.54 15.01
N PRO A 36 -5.74 -12.64 14.77
CA PRO A 36 -5.29 -13.96 15.17
C PRO A 36 -3.96 -14.33 14.49
N ALA A 37 -3.10 -15.04 15.21
CA ALA A 37 -1.77 -15.43 14.73
C ALA A 37 -1.82 -16.28 13.44
N ASP A 38 -2.94 -16.97 13.21
CA ASP A 38 -3.26 -17.80 12.04
C ASP A 38 -3.67 -17.00 10.79
N ALA A 39 -3.84 -15.68 10.91
CA ALA A 39 -4.24 -14.85 9.79
C ALA A 39 -3.12 -14.75 8.74
N LYS A 40 -3.42 -15.21 7.52
CA LYS A 40 -2.52 -15.12 6.37
C LYS A 40 -2.67 -13.75 5.71
N LEU A 41 -1.64 -12.90 5.80
CA LEU A 41 -1.57 -11.67 5.00
C LEU A 41 -1.02 -11.99 3.62
N THR A 42 -1.71 -11.51 2.59
CA THR A 42 -1.24 -11.53 1.21
C THR A 42 -1.52 -10.20 0.54
N TRP A 43 -0.65 -9.83 -0.39
CA TRP A 43 -0.89 -8.68 -1.24
C TRP A 43 -2.00 -8.99 -2.25
N ARG A 44 -3.03 -8.13 -2.30
CA ARG A 44 -4.04 -8.23 -3.35
C ARG A 44 -3.53 -7.51 -4.60
N LYS A 45 -3.14 -8.28 -5.62
CA LYS A 45 -2.75 -7.73 -6.92
C LYS A 45 -4.00 -7.16 -7.61
N GLN A 46 -3.94 -5.88 -7.99
CA GLN A 46 -5.00 -5.23 -8.74
C GLN A 46 -4.90 -5.61 -10.23
N PRO A 47 -5.95 -5.36 -11.04
CA PRO A 47 -5.87 -5.56 -12.49
C PRO A 47 -4.73 -4.75 -13.13
N ASP A 48 -4.31 -3.65 -12.50
CA ASP A 48 -3.18 -2.82 -12.92
C ASP A 48 -1.80 -3.45 -12.61
N GLY A 49 -1.77 -4.64 -12.00
CA GLY A 49 -0.53 -5.29 -11.55
C GLY A 49 0.07 -4.72 -10.26
N LYS A 50 -0.30 -3.48 -9.89
CA LYS A 50 0.17 -2.80 -8.68
C LYS A 50 -0.61 -3.24 -7.44
N VAL A 51 0.12 -3.44 -6.35
CA VAL A 51 -0.46 -3.75 -5.02
C VAL A 51 -0.76 -2.44 -4.29
N PHE A 52 0.21 -1.53 -4.27
CA PHE A 52 0.09 -0.25 -3.62
C PHE A 52 -0.35 0.82 -4.61
N GLN A 53 -1.33 1.61 -4.20
CA GLN A 53 -1.62 2.88 -4.83
C GLN A 53 -1.05 3.97 -3.93
N GLU A 54 -0.13 4.76 -4.47
CA GLU A 54 0.24 6.01 -3.84
C GLU A 54 -1.03 6.88 -3.78
N GLU A 55 -1.45 7.26 -2.57
CA GLU A 55 -2.61 8.14 -2.38
C GLU A 55 -2.21 9.53 -2.88
N LYS A 56 -2.37 9.76 -4.19
CA LYS A 56 -2.24 11.08 -4.79
C LYS A 56 -3.38 11.93 -4.28
N ASN A 57 -3.14 12.64 -3.17
CA ASN A 57 -4.03 13.69 -2.71
C ASN A 57 -4.27 14.65 -3.90
N GLY A 58 -5.52 14.74 -4.35
CA GLY A 58 -5.87 15.17 -5.69
C GLY A 58 -5.37 16.54 -6.10
N LYS A 59 -4.17 16.63 -6.67
CA LYS A 59 -3.85 17.69 -7.63
C LYS A 59 -4.40 17.26 -8.99
N LYS A 60 -5.70 17.51 -9.20
CA LYS A 60 -6.26 17.66 -10.55
C LYS A 60 -5.42 18.73 -11.27
N ARG A 61 -4.43 18.33 -12.05
CA ARG A 61 -3.90 19.20 -13.09
C ARG A 61 -4.98 19.28 -14.17
N LYS A 62 -5.89 20.24 -13.99
CA LYS A 62 -6.70 20.80 -15.07
C LYS A 62 -5.72 21.37 -16.09
N LYS A 63 -5.50 20.68 -17.21
CA LYS A 63 -5.13 21.32 -18.47
C LYS A 63 -6.08 20.79 -19.53
N ARG A 64 -7.27 21.36 -19.50
CA ARG A 64 -8.07 21.59 -20.71
C ARG A 64 -8.00 23.09 -20.93
N ASP A 65 -7.34 23.45 -22.01
CA ASP A 65 -7.41 24.66 -22.84
C ASP A 65 -6.37 24.31 -23.93
N GLU A 66 -6.70 23.57 -24.99
CA GLU A 66 -7.48 24.02 -26.15
C GLU A 66 -7.12 25.46 -26.54
N LEU A 67 -6.06 25.60 -27.34
CA LEU A 67 -5.94 26.59 -28.42
C LEU A 67 -4.97 26.08 -29.49
#